data_AF-A0A7C5SRR9-F1
#
_entry.id   AF-A0A7C5SRR9-F1
#
_cell.length_a   1.000
_cell.length_b   1.000
_cell.length_c   1.000
_cell.angle_alpha   90.00
_cell.angle_beta   90.00
_cell.angle_gamma   90.00
#
_symmetry.space_group_name_H-M   'P 1'
#
loop_
_entity.id
_entity.type
_entity.pdbx_description
1 polymer ?
#
loop_
_entity_poly.entity_id
_entity_poly.type
_entity_poly.pdbx_seq_one_letter_code
_entity_poly.pdbx_strand_id
1 'polypeptide(L)'
;MIDRFGNDEMIQLTDRSMAGVIDDTVLNRALEDADGEINGYLGSRFTTPVSPVPTTLLRIACDMARYYLYDDNATDQVTKRYNDSIKFLK
;
A
#
# COMPACT_ATOMS: atom_id res chain seq x y z
N MET A 1 4.05 -1.66 -7.31
CA MET A 1 4.59 -0.44 -6.66
C MET A 1 5.45 0.35 -7.64
N ILE A 2 6.56 -0.21 -8.14
CA ILE A 2 7.45 0.45 -9.11
C ILE A 2 6.71 0.90 -10.39
N ASP A 3 5.95 0.02 -11.04
CA ASP A 3 5.21 0.37 -12.26
C ASP A 3 4.16 1.49 -12.06
N ARG A 4 3.68 1.69 -10.84
CA ARG A 4 2.60 2.65 -10.52
C ARG A 4 3.11 3.99 -10.03
N PHE A 5 4.21 4.00 -9.29
CA PHE A 5 4.71 5.19 -8.58
C PHE A 5 6.14 5.57 -8.99
N GLY A 6 6.82 4.73 -9.78
CA GLY A 6 8.19 4.96 -10.23
C GLY A 6 9.24 4.43 -9.23
N ASN A 7 10.43 4.14 -9.74
CA ASN A 7 11.53 3.58 -8.95
C ASN A 7 12.08 4.59 -7.93
N ASP A 8 12.26 5.85 -8.34
CA ASP A 8 12.89 6.88 -7.51
C ASP A 8 12.07 7.21 -6.26
N GLU A 9 10.73 7.27 -6.40
CA GLU A 9 9.85 7.48 -5.25
C GLU A 9 9.93 6.29 -4.28
N MET A 10 9.94 5.06 -4.80
CA MET A 10 10.03 3.86 -3.95
C MET A 10 11.37 3.80 -3.22
N ILE A 11 12.49 4.18 -3.85
CA ILE A 11 13.78 4.30 -3.17
C ILE A 11 13.67 5.34 -2.06
N GLN A 12 13.19 6.55 -2.35
CA GLN A 12 13.07 7.62 -1.34
C GLN A 12 12.25 7.22 -0.12
N LEU A 13 11.19 6.43 -0.32
CA LEU A 13 10.29 6.02 0.75
C LEU A 13 10.76 4.77 1.51
N THR A 14 11.59 3.92 0.92
CA THR A 14 11.99 2.63 1.52
C THR A 14 13.43 2.62 2.00
N ASP A 15 14.31 3.43 1.41
CA ASP A 15 15.75 3.41 1.68
C ASP A 15 16.13 4.06 3.01
N ARG A 16 15.92 3.32 4.09
CA ARG A 16 16.32 3.73 5.45
C ARG A 16 17.84 3.70 5.65
N SER A 17 18.55 2.94 4.82
CA SER A 17 20.00 2.73 4.92
C SER A 17 20.84 3.68 4.07
N MET A 18 20.19 4.53 3.26
CA MET A 18 20.84 5.40 2.27
C MET A 18 21.69 4.63 1.24
N ALA A 19 21.26 3.42 0.87
CA ALA A 19 21.92 2.55 -0.10
C ALA A 19 21.62 2.91 -1.56
N GLY A 20 20.66 3.81 -1.81
CA GLY A 20 20.21 4.22 -3.13
C GLY A 20 19.40 3.15 -3.88
N VAL A 21 18.87 2.17 -3.16
CA VAL A 21 18.07 1.06 -3.69
C VAL A 21 16.82 0.87 -2.85
N ILE A 22 15.81 0.20 -3.41
CA ILE A 22 14.59 -0.13 -2.69
C ILE A 22 14.94 -1.12 -1.58
N ASP A 23 14.53 -0.81 -0.35
CA ASP A 23 14.55 -1.79 0.74
C ASP A 23 13.28 -2.65 0.65
N ASP A 24 13.45 -3.85 0.08
CA ASP A 24 12.35 -4.82 -0.07
C ASP A 24 11.71 -5.20 1.27
N THR A 25 12.46 -5.14 2.38
CA THR A 25 11.91 -5.45 3.71
C THR A 25 10.90 -4.39 4.13
N VAL A 26 11.25 -3.11 3.93
CA VAL A 26 10.37 -1.97 4.24
C VAL A 26 9.16 -1.96 3.31
N LEU A 27 9.39 -2.21 2.01
CA LEU A 27 8.33 -2.27 1.01
C LEU A 27 7.34 -3.40 1.29
N ASN A 28 7.83 -4.61 1.54
CA ASN A 28 6.98 -5.78 1.80
C ASN A 28 6.18 -5.60 3.08
N ARG A 29 6.78 -5.03 4.13
CA ARG A 29 6.05 -4.72 5.37
C ARG A 29 4.86 -3.79 5.13
N ALA A 30 5.04 -2.71 4.37
CA ALA A 30 3.95 -1.80 4.04
C ALA A 30 2.85 -2.47 3.19
N LEU A 31 3.22 -3.41 2.32
CA LEU A 31 2.26 -4.20 1.55
C LEU A 31 1.50 -5.20 2.43
N GLU A 32 2.18 -5.84 3.38
CA GLU A 32 1.57 -6.76 4.36
C GLU A 32 0.59 -6.02 5.28
N ASP A 33 0.96 -4.82 5.76
CA ASP A 33 0.07 -3.98 6.57
C ASP A 33 -1.20 -3.60 5.77
N ALA A 34 -1.04 -3.23 4.49
CA ALA A 34 -2.17 -2.94 3.60
C ALA A 34 -3.06 -4.15 3.34
N ASP A 35 -2.47 -5.32 3.10
CA ASP A 35 -3.22 -6.56 2.91
C ASP A 35 -3.97 -6.95 4.19
N GLY A 36 -3.34 -6.81 5.36
CA GLY A 36 -3.97 -7.04 6.67
C GLY A 36 -5.19 -6.14 6.88
N GLU A 37 -5.09 -4.85 6.57
CA GLU A 37 -6.21 -3.92 6.72
C GLU A 37 -7.34 -4.22 5.72
N ILE A 38 -7.02 -4.50 4.46
CA ILE A 38 -8.00 -4.93 3.44
C ILE A 38 -8.72 -6.21 3.89
N ASN A 39 -7.96 -7.22 4.32
CA ASN A 39 -8.52 -8.49 4.79
C ASN A 39 -9.38 -8.30 6.05
N GLY A 40 -9.06 -7.33 6.92
CA GLY A 40 -9.90 -6.96 8.06
C GLY A 40 -11.29 -6.46 7.63
N TYR A 41 -11.38 -5.65 6.57
CA TYR A 41 -12.65 -5.20 6.01
C TYR A 41 -13.41 -6.31 5.27
N LEU A 42 -12.68 -7.12 4.49
CA LEU A 42 -13.27 -8.18 3.66
C LEU A 42 -13.65 -9.43 4.43
N GLY A 43 -13.00 -9.72 5.55
CA GLY A 43 -13.15 -10.98 6.31
C GLY A 43 -14.54 -11.24 6.87
N SER A 44 -15.40 -10.22 6.93
CA SER A 44 -16.82 -10.37 7.28
C SER A 44 -17.68 -10.91 6.12
N ARG A 45 -17.22 -10.80 4.87
CA ARG A 45 -18.01 -11.07 3.65
C ARG A 45 -17.37 -12.08 2.69
N PHE A 46 -16.06 -12.24 2.73
CA PHE A 46 -15.31 -13.10 1.81
C PHE A 46 -14.38 -14.05 2.57
N THR A 47 -14.20 -15.26 2.05
CA THR A 47 -13.11 -16.14 2.45
C THR A 47 -11.80 -15.52 1.99
N THR A 48 -10.97 -15.10 2.94
CA THR A 48 -9.61 -14.60 2.69
C THR A 48 -8.63 -15.78 2.60
N PRO A 49 -7.66 -15.75 1.66
CA PRO A 49 -7.44 -14.73 0.64
C PRO A 49 -8.43 -14.84 -0.54
N VAL A 50 -8.88 -13.69 -1.05
CA VAL A 50 -9.78 -13.61 -2.22
C VAL A 50 -9.01 -14.06 -3.46
N SER A 51 -9.50 -15.10 -4.14
CA SER A 51 -8.88 -15.62 -5.36
C SER A 51 -9.91 -15.76 -6.50
N PRO A 52 -9.68 -15.17 -7.68
CA PRO A 52 -8.55 -14.28 -8.03
C PRO A 52 -8.68 -12.89 -7.41
N VAL A 53 -7.56 -12.26 -7.06
CA VAL A 53 -7.54 -10.89 -6.54
C VAL A 53 -7.98 -9.92 -7.65
N PRO A 54 -9.09 -9.18 -7.50
CA PRO A 54 -9.49 -8.18 -8.48
C PRO A 54 -8.42 -7.09 -8.62
N THR A 55 -8.20 -6.60 -9.84
CA THR A 55 -7.24 -5.52 -10.11
C THR A 55 -7.53 -4.24 -9.33
N THR A 56 -8.79 -4.03 -8.92
CA THR A 56 -9.20 -2.96 -8.02
C THR A 56 -8.61 -3.11 -6.62
N LEU A 57 -8.60 -4.31 -6.03
CA LEU A 57 -7.97 -4.56 -4.74
C LEU A 57 -6.46 -4.35 -4.82
N LEU A 58 -5.83 -4.78 -5.92
CA LEU A 58 -4.40 -4.52 -6.13
C LEU A 58 -4.09 -3.01 -6.16
N ARG A 59 -4.95 -2.20 -6.79
CA ARG A 59 -4.80 -0.74 -6.78
C ARG A 59 -4.93 -0.16 -5.37
N ILE A 60 -5.93 -0.60 -4.63
CA ILE A 60 -6.20 -0.19 -3.24
C ILE A 60 -5.02 -0.54 -2.35
N ALA A 61 -4.52 -1.78 -2.41
CA ALA A 61 -3.35 -2.21 -1.67
C ALA A 61 -2.11 -1.35 -1.97
N CYS A 62 -1.89 -1.00 -3.24
CA CYS A 62 -0.78 -0.11 -3.61
C CYS A 62 -0.96 1.31 -3.05
N ASP A 63 -2.16 1.89 -3.13
CA ASP A 63 -2.45 3.23 -2.62
C ASP A 63 -2.33 3.28 -1.08
N MET A 64 -2.73 2.21 -0.37
CA MET A 64 -2.58 2.07 1.08
C MET A 64 -1.13 1.84 1.50
N ALA A 65 -0.41 0.93 0.85
CA ALA A 65 1.01 0.69 1.12
C ALA A 65 1.84 1.97 0.90
N ARG A 66 1.53 2.75 -0.15
CA ARG A 66 2.15 4.05 -0.37
C ARG A 66 1.91 4.99 0.81
N TYR A 67 0.68 5.06 1.33
CA TYR A 67 0.38 5.89 2.50
C TYR A 67 1.20 5.49 3.74
N TYR A 68 1.30 4.20 4.05
CA TYR A 68 2.12 3.75 5.19
C TYR A 68 3.62 4.04 5.00
N LEU A 69 4.11 3.97 3.76
CA LEU A 69 5.50 4.32 3.47
C LEU A 69 5.82 5.80 3.67
N TYR A 70 4.83 6.69 3.49
CA TYR A 70 4.98 8.10 3.79
C TYR A 70 4.95 8.42 5.29
N ASP A 71 4.42 7.50 6.11
CA ASP A 71 4.29 7.62 7.56
C ASP A 71 3.69 9.00 7.95
N ASP A 72 4.36 9.80 8.77
CA ASP A 72 3.92 11.13 9.20
C ASP A 72 3.99 12.22 8.10
N ASN A 73 4.61 11.95 6.94
CA ASN A 73 4.86 12.94 5.88
C ASN A 73 3.99 12.72 4.64
N ALA A 74 2.84 12.06 4.79
CA ALA A 74 1.92 11.84 3.68
C ALA A 74 1.36 13.16 3.15
N THR A 75 1.55 13.41 1.85
CA THR A 75 0.97 14.57 1.17
C THR A 75 -0.56 14.49 1.17
N ASP A 76 -1.23 15.64 1.02
CA ASP A 76 -2.70 15.70 0.91
C ASP A 76 -3.26 14.76 -0.16
N GLN A 77 -2.55 14.59 -1.28
CA GLN A 77 -2.96 13.69 -2.35
C GLN A 77 -2.89 12.22 -1.93
N VAL A 78 -1.83 11.81 -1.22
CA VAL A 78 -1.64 10.43 -0.74
C VAL A 78 -2.68 10.12 0.33
N THR A 79 -2.86 11.02 1.31
CA THR A 79 -3.87 10.90 2.36
C THR A 79 -5.29 10.83 1.78
N LYS A 80 -5.59 11.64 0.76
CA LYS A 80 -6.89 11.58 0.06
C LYS A 80 -7.12 10.21 -0.61
N ARG A 81 -6.12 9.68 -1.32
CA ARG A 81 -6.22 8.35 -1.96
C ARG A 81 -6.39 7.23 -0.95
N TYR A 82 -5.70 7.31 0.19
CA TYR A 82 -5.90 6.39 1.30
C TYR A 82 -7.35 6.44 1.80
N ASN A 83 -7.86 7.63 2.10
CA ASN A 83 -9.23 7.80 2.56
C ASN A 83 -10.28 7.31 1.54
N ASP A 84 -10.06 7.54 0.25
CA ASP A 84 -10.94 7.05 -0.80
C ASP A 84 -10.88 5.52 -0.94
N SER A 85 -9.72 4.92 -0.66
CA SER A 85 -9.54 3.47 -0.60
C SER A 85 -10.30 2.85 0.58
N ILE A 86 -10.18 3.43 1.78
CA ILE A 86 -10.95 3.00 2.96
C ILE A 86 -12.45 3.14 2.74
N LYS A 87 -12.91 4.23 2.11
CA LYS A 87 -14.33 4.40 1.76
C LYS A 87 -14.84 3.34 0.79
N PHE A 88 -13.99 2.83 -0.09
CA PHE A 88 -14.36 1.75 -1.02
C PHE A 88 -14.51 0.40 -0.31
N LEU A 89 -13.72 0.16 0.75
CA LEU A 89 -13.71 -1.10 1.50
C LEU A 89 -14.85 -1.21 2.53
N LYS A 90 -15.40 -0.08 2.99
CA LYS A 90 -16.57 -0.01 3.89
C LYS A 90 -17.88 -0.30 3.15
#